data_AF-T1AN94-F1
#
_entry.id   AF-T1AN94-F1
#
_cell.length_a   1.000
_cell.length_b   1.000
_cell.length_c   1.000
_cell.angle_alpha   90.00
_cell.angle_beta   90.00
_cell.angle_gamma   90.00
#
_symmetry.space_group_name_H-M   'P 1'
#
loop_
_entity.id
_entity.type
_entity.pdbx_description
1 polymer ?
#
loop_
_entity_poly.entity_id
_entity_poly.type
_entity_poly.pdbx_seq_one_letter_code
_entity_poly.pdbx_strand_id
1 'polypeptide(L)'
;YLHNFLDAQPDLNFHNPQVQAAVLENLRFWLDRGIDGLRLDAINFCFHDRLLRDNPPKPAHQRTGRGFSPDNPYAYQYHWHNNTQPENLIFWSASGD
;
A
#
# COMPACT_ATOMS: atom_id res chain seq x y z
N TYR A 1 -5.26 9.11 12.20
CA TYR A 1 -5.53 8.24 11.02
C TYR A 1 -4.20 7.67 10.56
N LEU A 2 -4.21 6.60 9.77
CA LEU A 2 -2.97 6.06 9.19
C LEU A 2 -2.54 6.93 8.01
N HIS A 3 -1.25 7.27 7.92
CA HIS A 3 -0.61 7.80 6.73
C HIS A 3 0.78 7.17 6.60
N ASN A 4 1.06 6.49 5.48
CA ASN A 4 2.38 5.95 5.18
C ASN A 4 3.33 7.01 4.60
N PHE A 5 2.76 8.06 4.00
CA PHE A 5 3.48 9.17 3.36
C PHE A 5 3.26 10.47 4.15
N LEU A 6 2.86 11.56 3.48
CA LEU A 6 2.56 12.82 4.15
C LEU A 6 1.28 12.71 5.00
N ASP A 7 1.17 13.56 6.01
CA ASP A 7 -0.05 13.73 6.81
C ASP A 7 -1.26 14.09 5.93
N ALA A 8 -1.06 14.95 4.93
CA ALA A 8 -2.08 15.30 3.95
C ALA A 8 -2.49 14.14 3.01
N GLN A 9 -1.86 12.96 3.12
CA GLN A 9 -2.14 11.75 2.32
C GLN A 9 -2.64 10.61 3.22
N PRO A 10 -3.87 10.70 3.76
CA PRO A 10 -4.43 9.64 4.61
C PRO A 10 -4.61 8.35 3.82
N ASP A 11 -4.19 7.22 4.42
CA ASP A 11 -4.38 5.91 3.83
C ASP A 11 -5.87 5.53 3.82
N LEU A 12 -6.36 5.03 2.68
CA LEU A 12 -7.66 4.41 2.58
C LEU A 12 -7.66 3.05 3.27
N ASN A 13 -8.78 2.70 3.93
CA ASN A 13 -8.92 1.38 4.51
C ASN A 13 -9.44 0.36 3.48
N PHE A 14 -8.53 -0.30 2.75
CA PHE A 14 -8.90 -1.33 1.77
C PHE A 14 -9.54 -2.59 2.37
N HIS A 15 -9.54 -2.76 3.70
CA HIS A 15 -10.34 -3.82 4.33
C HIS A 15 -11.85 -3.57 4.23
N ASN A 16 -12.25 -2.35 3.89
CA ASN A 16 -13.65 -2.01 3.64
C ASN A 16 -14.02 -2.35 2.17
N PRO A 17 -14.99 -3.25 1.92
CA PRO A 17 -15.42 -3.59 0.56
C PRO A 17 -15.97 -2.41 -0.23
N GLN A 18 -16.52 -1.38 0.41
CA GLN A 18 -16.99 -0.18 -0.27
C GLN A 18 -15.83 0.65 -0.84
N VAL A 19 -14.68 0.69 -0.15
CA VAL A 19 -13.46 1.34 -0.65
C VAL A 19 -12.94 0.58 -1.86
N GLN A 20 -12.89 -0.75 -1.80
CA GLN A 20 -12.47 -1.60 -2.92
C GLN A 20 -13.34 -1.35 -4.16
N ALA A 21 -14.67 -1.38 -3.99
CA ALA A 21 -15.62 -1.13 -5.07
C ALA A 21 -15.42 0.26 -5.70
N ALA A 22 -15.30 1.31 -4.89
CA ALA A 22 -15.10 2.67 -5.38
C ALA A 22 -13.75 2.84 -6.11
N VAL A 23 -12.69 2.18 -5.66
CA VAL A 23 -11.40 2.19 -6.35
C VAL A 23 -11.51 1.52 -7.72
N LEU A 24 -12.13 0.34 -7.81
CA LEU A 24 -12.34 -0.35 -9.08
C LEU A 24 -13.22 0.46 -10.05
N GLU A 25 -14.27 1.12 -9.53
CA GLU A 25 -15.11 2.03 -10.33
C GLU A 25 -14.30 3.22 -10.89
N ASN A 26 -13.41 3.81 -10.08
CA ASN A 26 -12.53 4.88 -10.54
C ASN A 26 -11.54 4.39 -11.61
N LEU A 27 -10.98 3.19 -11.49
CA LEU A 27 -10.11 2.61 -12.53
C LEU A 27 -10.91 2.40 -13.83
N ARG A 28 -12.10 1.80 -13.73
CA ARG A 28 -13.01 1.57 -14.85
C ARG A 28 -13.41 2.86 -15.55
N PHE A 29 -13.73 3.91 -14.79
CA PHE A 29 -14.07 5.23 -15.34
C PHE A 29 -13.02 5.75 -16.32
N TRP A 30 -11.73 5.54 -16.03
CA TRP A 30 -10.64 5.95 -16.91
C TRP A 30 -10.44 5.00 -18.09
N LEU A 31 -10.53 3.68 -17.87
CA LEU A 31 -10.45 2.68 -18.93
C LEU A 31 -11.57 2.85 -19.97
N ASP A 32 -12.79 3.13 -19.53
CA ASP A 32 -13.95 3.40 -20.39
C ASP A 32 -13.76 4.67 -21.25
N ARG A 33 -12.77 5.52 -20.93
CA ARG A 33 -12.38 6.69 -21.73
C ARG A 33 -11.27 6.41 -22.74
N GLY A 34 -10.83 5.15 -22.84
CA GLY A 34 -9.91 4.69 -23.87
C GLY A 34 -8.43 4.90 -23.56
N ILE A 35 -8.03 4.98 -22.28
CA ILE A 35 -6.60 4.86 -21.93
C ILE A 35 -6.15 3.40 -22.07
N ASP A 36 -4.93 3.19 -22.54
CA ASP A 36 -4.40 1.82 -22.78
C ASP A 36 -3.93 1.09 -21.53
N GLY A 37 -3.82 1.80 -20.40
CA GLY A 37 -3.38 1.20 -19.15
C GLY A 37 -3.06 2.22 -18.06
N LEU A 38 -2.77 1.68 -16.87
CA LEU A 38 -2.50 2.46 -15.67
C LEU A 38 -1.20 1.99 -15.03
N ARG A 39 -0.35 2.95 -14.62
CA ARG A 39 0.71 2.67 -13.66
C ARG A 39 0.13 2.85 -12.27
N LEU A 40 0.06 1.76 -11.52
CA LEU A 40 -0.50 1.76 -10.17
C LEU A 40 0.58 2.21 -9.16
N ASP A 41 0.40 3.41 -8.59
CA ASP A 41 1.33 3.95 -7.60
C ASP A 41 1.23 3.22 -6.26
N ALA A 42 2.39 3.05 -5.60
CA ALA A 42 2.50 2.46 -4.25
C ALA A 42 1.60 1.24 -4.01
N ILE A 43 1.44 0.37 -5.03
CA ILE A 43 0.34 -0.59 -5.07
C ILE A 43 0.35 -1.65 -3.96
N ASN A 44 1.51 -1.87 -3.34
CA ASN A 44 1.66 -2.73 -2.19
C ASN A 44 1.20 -2.09 -0.87
N PHE A 45 0.85 -0.79 -0.84
CA PHE A 45 0.39 -0.08 0.35
C PHE A 45 -1.13 -0.05 0.52
N CYS A 46 -1.91 -0.67 -0.37
CA CYS A 46 -3.37 -0.68 -0.26
C CYS A 46 -3.87 -1.24 1.09
N PHE A 47 -3.26 -2.34 1.56
CA PHE A 47 -3.65 -3.00 2.80
C PHE A 47 -2.57 -2.84 3.89
N HIS A 48 -3.02 -2.50 5.09
CA HIS A 48 -2.25 -2.53 6.34
C HIS A 48 -2.68 -3.72 7.20
N ASP A 49 -1.87 -4.14 8.15
CA ASP A 49 -2.22 -5.20 9.11
C ASP A 49 -3.41 -4.80 10.00
N ARG A 50 -4.48 -5.60 10.00
CA ARG A 50 -5.68 -5.32 10.83
C ARG A 50 -5.38 -5.31 12.32
N LEU A 51 -4.37 -6.06 12.75
CA LEU A 51 -3.99 -6.16 14.15
C LEU A 51 -3.11 -4.99 14.60
N LEU A 52 -2.69 -4.13 13.66
CA LEU A 52 -1.83 -2.98 13.92
C LEU A 52 -0.56 -3.39 14.69
N ARG A 53 0.03 -4.53 14.35
CA ARG A 53 1.24 -5.02 15.01
C ARG A 53 2.42 -4.11 14.73
N ASP A 54 3.26 -3.94 15.74
CA ASP A 54 4.52 -3.22 15.60
C ASP A 54 5.44 -3.95 14.61
N ASN A 55 6.01 -3.20 13.67
CA ASN A 55 7.08 -3.69 12.83
C ASN A 55 8.33 -3.99 13.69
N PRO A 56 8.99 -5.15 13.52
CA PRO A 56 10.21 -5.46 14.25
C PRO A 56 11.37 -4.51 13.90
N PRO A 57 12.30 -4.24 14.83
CA PRO A 57 13.46 -3.39 14.57
C PRO A 57 14.46 -4.06 13.62
N LYS A 58 15.07 -3.27 12.75
CA LYS A 58 16.09 -3.68 11.78
C LYS A 58 17.49 -3.17 12.20
N PRO A 59 18.47 -4.08 12.38
CA PRO A 59 19.85 -3.72 12.74
C PRO A 59 20.49 -2.79 11.71
N ALA A 60 21.34 -1.86 12.15
CA ALA A 60 21.97 -0.84 11.29
C ALA A 60 22.65 -1.42 10.04
N HIS A 61 23.41 -2.52 10.19
CA HIS A 61 24.11 -3.17 9.10
C HIS A 61 23.19 -3.85 8.06
N GLN A 62 21.89 -3.96 8.33
CA GLN A 62 20.89 -4.52 7.42
C GLN A 62 19.97 -3.46 6.82
N ARG A 63 20.10 -2.19 7.25
CA ARG A 63 19.27 -1.10 6.73
C ARG A 63 19.66 -0.81 5.29
N THR A 64 18.68 -0.90 4.40
CA THR A 64 18.85 -0.58 2.98
C THR A 64 17.81 0.44 2.57
N GLY A 65 18.22 1.42 1.77
CA GLY A 65 17.34 2.44 1.23
C GLY A 65 16.67 2.01 -0.07
N ARG A 66 15.36 2.25 -0.19
CA ARG A 66 14.59 2.12 -1.43
C ARG A 66 13.57 3.26 -1.47
N GLY A 67 13.93 4.37 -2.12
CA GLY A 67 13.12 5.60 -2.08
C GLY A 67 13.27 6.41 -0.78
N PHE A 68 14.17 5.99 0.13
CA PHE A 68 14.52 6.72 1.36
C PHE A 68 15.98 6.42 1.73
N SER A 69 16.60 7.30 2.52
CA SER A 69 17.95 7.10 3.08
C SER A 69 17.98 5.96 4.11
N PRO A 70 19.02 5.11 4.18
CA PRO A 70 19.16 4.12 5.25
C PRO A 70 19.25 4.73 6.66
N ASP A 71 19.53 6.04 6.76
CA ASP A 71 19.56 6.79 8.03
C ASP A 71 18.19 7.35 8.43
N ASN A 72 17.20 7.32 7.53
CA ASN A 72 15.82 7.69 7.85
C ASN A 72 15.28 6.73 8.92
N PRO A 73 14.62 7.22 10.00
CA PRO A 73 13.99 6.37 11.00
C PRO A 73 13.06 5.28 10.43
N TYR A 74 12.43 5.52 9.28
CA TYR A 74 11.64 4.51 8.56
C TYR A 74 12.48 3.25 8.26
N ALA A 75 13.74 3.40 7.87
CA ALA A 75 14.64 2.28 7.56
C ALA A 75 14.94 1.37 8.77
N TYR A 76 14.61 1.81 10.00
CA TYR A 76 14.98 1.13 11.24
C TYR A 76 14.04 -0.03 11.57
N GLN A 77 13.08 -0.32 10.70
CA GLN A 77 12.09 -1.36 10.87
C GLN A 77 12.07 -2.33 9.69
N TYR A 78 11.68 -3.58 9.95
CA TYR A 78 11.19 -4.46 8.90
C TYR A 78 9.72 -4.14 8.64
N HIS A 79 9.39 -3.60 7.46
CA HIS A 79 8.03 -3.21 7.08
C HIS A 79 7.18 -4.43 6.74
N TRP A 80 6.82 -5.21 7.76
CA TRP A 80 6.04 -6.44 7.62
C TRP A 80 4.54 -6.23 7.85
N HIS A 81 4.16 -5.16 8.53
CA HIS A 81 2.77 -4.94 8.97
C HIS A 81 2.13 -3.69 8.38
N ASN A 82 2.90 -2.64 8.07
CA ASN A 82 2.32 -1.39 7.58
C ASN A 82 1.97 -1.40 6.08
N ASN A 83 2.44 -2.39 5.31
CA ASN A 83 2.15 -2.55 3.88
C ASN A 83 2.34 -4.02 3.45
N THR A 84 2.18 -4.31 2.16
CA THR A 84 2.48 -5.60 1.51
C THR A 84 1.78 -6.78 2.18
N GLN A 85 0.52 -6.59 2.57
CA GLN A 85 -0.28 -7.63 3.21
C GLN A 85 -0.86 -8.63 2.18
N PRO A 86 -1.07 -9.91 2.58
CA PRO A 86 -1.56 -10.96 1.69
C PRO A 86 -2.90 -10.65 1.01
N GLU A 87 -3.79 -9.91 1.67
CA GLU A 87 -5.11 -9.51 1.15
C GLU A 87 -4.99 -8.70 -0.15
N ASN A 88 -3.86 -8.03 -0.35
CA ASN A 88 -3.60 -7.29 -1.58
C ASN A 88 -3.55 -8.21 -2.80
N LEU A 89 -3.03 -9.44 -2.65
CA LEU A 89 -3.03 -10.42 -3.74
C LEU A 89 -4.46 -10.80 -4.14
N ILE A 90 -5.32 -11.07 -3.15
CA ILE A 90 -6.72 -11.46 -3.38
C ILE A 90 -7.46 -10.36 -4.14
N PHE A 91 -7.28 -9.10 -3.72
CA PHE A 91 -7.93 -7.96 -4.37
C PHE A 91 -7.51 -7.82 -5.84
N TRP A 92 -6.20 -7.85 -6.13
CA TRP A 92 -5.72 -7.65 -7.49
C TRP A 92 -5.87 -8.88 -8.40
N SER A 93 -5.86 -10.10 -7.85
CA SER A 93 -6.07 -11.32 -8.64
C SER A 93 -7.52 -11.51 -9.05
N ALA A 94 -8.48 -11.15 -8.20
CA ALA A 94 -9.91 -11.30 -8.47
C ALA A 94 -10.47 -10.20 -9.40
N SER A 95 -9.71 -9.15 -9.67
CA SER A 95 -10.14 -7.99 -10.46
C SER A 95 -9.75 -8.08 -11.94
N GLY A 96 -9.10 -9.18 -12.36
CA GLY A 96 -8.62 -9.39 -13.73
C GLY A 96 -9.49 -10.31 -14.60
N ASP A 97 -10.58 -10.87 -14.03
CA ASP A 97 -11.59 -11.67 -14.73
C ASP A 97 -12.82 -10.82 -15.09
#